data_AF-A0A495IKM9-F1
#
_entry.id   AF-A0A495IKM9-F1
#
_cell.length_a   1.000
_cell.length_b   1.000
_cell.length_c   1.000
_cell.angle_alpha   90.00
_cell.angle_beta   90.00
_cell.angle_gamma   90.00
#
_symmetry.space_group_name_H-M   'P 1'
#
loop_
_entity.id
_entity.type
_entity.pdbx_description
1 polymer ?
#
loop_
_entity_poly.entity_id
_entity_poly.type
_entity_poly.pdbx_seq_one_letter_code
_entity_poly.pdbx_strand_id
1 'polypeptide(L)'
;MSDSHSLSAVPGAGPADPRTAAARTQATVDRIHDALTDGVRVRIISVQMLAVILGALMGSLSITLSLGSRHVRLVVVDAALVAASVVVGLASWARARREHRLQPQVPRPRSETLWAFLSPDERRRLTRQIRGRESVDAEWRELVRLSIAFSRATNRAAWPTLFSMGLWYCALALVLGWEWFVVLGALVVLLTVGSRIESTRWNRALRSIEADEAASGHGGG
;
A
#
# COMPACT_ATOMS: atom_id res chain seq x y z
N MET A 1 34.35 41.80 -17.66
CA MET A 1 32.88 41.71 -17.79
C MET A 1 32.51 40.24 -17.88
N SER A 2 31.66 39.80 -16.95
CA SER A 2 30.93 38.52 -16.90
C SER A 2 31.67 37.26 -16.44
N ASP A 3 31.81 37.16 -15.12
CA ASP A 3 31.08 36.23 -14.23
C ASP A 3 31.13 34.73 -14.51
N SER A 4 32.10 34.11 -13.86
CA SER A 4 32.07 32.73 -13.40
C SER A 4 30.91 32.52 -12.41
N HIS A 5 29.87 31.79 -12.82
CA HIS A 5 28.87 31.23 -11.92
C HIS A 5 29.51 30.16 -11.03
N SER A 6 29.95 30.57 -9.85
CA SER A 6 30.23 29.71 -8.72
C SER A 6 28.95 28.98 -8.34
N LEU A 7 28.91 27.67 -8.59
CA LEU A 7 27.93 26.75 -8.00
C LEU A 7 28.09 26.81 -6.48
N SER A 8 27.30 27.68 -5.86
CA SER A 8 27.14 27.75 -4.41
C SER A 8 26.70 26.38 -3.91
N ALA A 9 27.60 25.70 -3.21
CA ALA A 9 27.31 24.49 -2.48
C ALA A 9 26.14 24.77 -1.55
N VAL A 10 25.09 23.95 -1.65
CA VAL A 10 23.91 23.98 -0.77
C VAL A 10 24.39 23.95 0.68
N PRO A 11 24.14 25.00 1.48
CA PRO A 11 24.50 25.02 2.89
C PRO A 11 23.49 24.15 3.65
N GLY A 12 23.94 23.01 4.19
CA GLY A 12 23.07 22.17 5.02
C GLY A 12 23.46 20.72 5.24
N ALA A 13 24.65 20.26 4.83
CA ALA A 13 25.16 18.95 5.23
C ALA A 13 26.19 19.10 6.37
N GLY A 14 25.77 19.72 7.47
CA GLY A 14 26.49 19.56 8.74
C GLY A 14 26.36 18.11 9.22
N PRO A 15 27.29 17.59 10.04
CA PRO A 15 27.13 16.27 10.65
C PRO A 15 25.77 16.20 11.34
N ALA A 16 24.96 15.22 10.97
CA ALA A 16 23.61 15.06 11.49
C ALA A 16 23.68 14.96 13.01
N ASP A 17 23.17 15.96 13.72
CA ASP A 17 23.12 15.95 15.18
C ASP A 17 22.27 14.75 15.63
N PRO A 18 22.83 13.77 16.35
CA PRO A 18 22.09 12.58 16.79
C PRO A 18 20.87 12.91 17.63
N ARG A 19 20.84 14.06 18.33
CA ARG A 19 19.66 14.53 19.06
C ARG A 19 18.53 14.93 18.13
N THR A 20 18.86 15.52 16.98
CA THR A 20 17.87 15.84 15.94
C THR A 20 17.41 14.61 15.18
N ALA A 21 18.27 13.61 14.98
CA ALA A 21 17.90 12.33 14.38
C ALA A 21 16.89 11.56 15.25
N ALA A 22 17.19 11.40 16.54
CA ALA A 22 16.29 10.76 17.50
C ALA A 22 14.92 11.46 17.60
N ALA A 23 14.91 12.80 17.65
CA ALA A 23 13.67 13.57 17.67
C ALA A 23 12.83 13.40 16.39
N ARG A 24 13.46 13.33 15.20
CA ARG A 24 12.76 13.07 13.93
C ARG A 24 12.21 11.65 13.88
N THR A 25 12.94 10.67 14.41
CA THR A 25 12.49 9.28 14.51
C THR A 25 11.27 9.18 15.43
N GLN A 26 11.32 9.80 16.62
CA GLN A 26 10.19 9.82 17.56
C GLN A 26 8.96 10.50 16.96
N ALA A 27 9.12 11.68 16.34
CA ALA A 27 8.01 12.37 15.67
C ALA A 27 7.38 11.53 14.54
N THR A 28 8.18 10.66 13.90
CA THR A 28 7.70 9.72 12.88
C THR A 28 6.93 8.55 13.52
N VAL A 29 7.43 8.02 14.64
CA VAL A 29 6.76 6.99 15.46
C VAL A 29 5.37 7.48 15.89
N ASP A 30 5.31 8.65 16.51
CA ASP A 30 4.06 9.24 17.00
C ASP A 30 3.05 9.42 15.85
N ARG A 31 3.50 9.94 14.71
CA ARG A 31 2.63 10.14 13.54
C ARG A 31 2.11 8.83 12.93
N ILE A 32 2.89 7.75 12.96
CA ILE A 32 2.41 6.44 12.49
C ILE A 32 1.44 5.84 13.50
N HIS A 33 1.71 6.02 14.80
CA HIS A 33 0.81 5.59 15.85
C HIS A 33 -0.56 6.30 15.73
N ASP A 34 -0.56 7.62 15.58
CA ASP A 34 -1.78 8.40 15.33
C ASP A 34 -2.49 7.92 14.05
N ALA A 35 -1.75 7.67 12.98
CA ALA A 35 -2.33 7.16 11.74
C ALA A 35 -2.90 5.73 11.86
N LEU A 36 -2.38 4.91 12.77
CA LEU A 36 -2.90 3.57 13.06
C LEU A 36 -4.18 3.63 13.90
N THR A 37 -4.25 4.56 14.85
CA THR A 37 -5.34 4.74 15.81
C THR A 37 -6.51 5.52 15.22
N ASP A 38 -6.23 6.70 14.65
CA ASP A 38 -7.26 7.64 14.17
C ASP A 38 -7.52 7.52 12.66
N GLY A 39 -6.66 6.79 11.96
CA GLY A 39 -6.70 6.64 10.51
C GLY A 39 -6.24 7.90 9.76
N VAL A 40 -6.11 7.73 8.45
CA VAL A 40 -5.63 8.76 7.53
C VAL A 40 -6.83 9.40 6.84
N ARG A 41 -7.25 10.58 7.30
CA ARG A 41 -8.38 11.31 6.71
C ARG A 41 -8.06 11.74 5.28
N VAL A 42 -8.89 11.32 4.32
CA VAL A 42 -8.86 11.77 2.92
C VAL A 42 -10.13 12.55 2.63
N ARG A 43 -9.99 13.80 2.19
CA ARG A 43 -11.10 14.73 1.86
C ARG A 43 -11.56 14.66 0.39
N ILE A 44 -10.83 13.93 -0.47
CA ILE A 44 -11.05 13.89 -1.94
C ILE A 44 -11.56 12.49 -2.37
N ILE A 45 -11.95 12.34 -3.63
CA ILE A 45 -12.19 11.05 -4.30
C ILE A 45 -11.04 10.08 -3.98
N SER A 46 -11.39 8.94 -3.38
CA SER A 46 -10.45 7.88 -3.04
C SER A 46 -10.16 6.97 -4.23
N VAL A 47 -9.00 6.32 -4.26
CA VAL A 47 -8.66 5.29 -5.27
C VAL A 47 -9.73 4.20 -5.34
N GLN A 48 -10.30 3.85 -4.20
CA GLN A 48 -11.34 2.82 -4.07
C GLN A 48 -12.65 3.25 -4.75
N MET A 49 -13.06 4.52 -4.56
CA MET A 49 -14.24 5.06 -5.24
C MET A 49 -14.03 5.19 -6.75
N LEU A 50 -12.82 5.60 -7.18
CA LEU A 50 -12.47 5.64 -8.59
C LEU A 50 -12.54 4.25 -9.23
N ALA A 51 -12.03 3.22 -8.53
CA ALA A 51 -12.11 1.84 -8.98
C ALA A 51 -13.57 1.36 -9.12
N VAL A 52 -14.45 1.72 -8.17
CA VAL A 52 -15.89 1.42 -8.27
C VAL A 52 -16.52 2.10 -9.48
N ILE A 53 -16.27 3.40 -9.67
CA ILE A 53 -16.82 4.16 -10.81
C ILE A 53 -16.34 3.57 -12.13
N LEU A 54 -15.05 3.32 -12.26
CA LEU A 54 -14.46 2.75 -13.47
C LEU A 54 -14.99 1.34 -13.73
N GLY A 55 -15.08 0.50 -12.70
CA GLY A 55 -15.64 -0.85 -12.79
C GLY A 55 -17.11 -0.86 -13.20
N ALA A 56 -17.92 0.08 -12.68
CA ALA A 56 -19.31 0.23 -13.08
C ALA A 56 -19.47 0.67 -14.54
N LEU A 57 -18.68 1.66 -14.98
CA LEU A 57 -18.69 2.14 -16.37
C LEU A 57 -18.25 1.04 -17.35
N MET A 58 -17.13 0.40 -17.08
CA MET A 58 -16.60 -0.67 -17.93
C MET A 58 -17.47 -1.93 -17.88
N GLY A 59 -18.05 -2.25 -16.73
CA GLY A 59 -19.01 -3.35 -16.60
C GLY A 59 -20.30 -3.09 -17.40
N SER A 60 -20.79 -1.85 -17.40
CA SER A 60 -21.93 -1.46 -18.23
C SER A 60 -21.63 -1.59 -19.73
N LEU A 61 -20.39 -1.23 -20.14
CA LEU A 61 -19.92 -1.45 -21.50
C LEU A 61 -19.84 -2.95 -21.84
N SER A 62 -19.30 -3.78 -20.95
CA SER A 62 -19.23 -5.25 -21.09
C SER A 62 -20.62 -5.87 -21.34
N ILE A 63 -21.60 -5.49 -20.52
CA ILE A 63 -22.98 -5.95 -20.66
C ILE A 63 -23.54 -5.50 -22.01
N THR A 64 -23.29 -4.25 -22.42
CA THR A 64 -23.78 -3.70 -23.69
C THR A 64 -23.22 -4.45 -24.88
N LEU A 65 -21.92 -4.76 -24.88
CA LEU A 65 -21.28 -5.57 -25.91
C LEU A 65 -21.84 -7.00 -25.94
N SER A 66 -22.23 -7.53 -24.78
CA SER A 66 -22.78 -8.88 -24.63
C SER A 66 -24.24 -9.02 -25.08
N LEU A 67 -25.01 -7.91 -25.16
CA LEU A 67 -26.41 -7.92 -25.63
C LEU A 67 -26.56 -8.41 -27.09
N GLY A 68 -25.52 -8.31 -27.90
CA GLY A 68 -25.50 -8.87 -29.27
C GLY A 68 -25.26 -10.39 -29.33
N SER A 69 -24.96 -11.03 -28.20
CA SER A 69 -24.63 -12.46 -28.16
C SER A 69 -25.89 -13.34 -28.14
N ARG A 70 -25.86 -14.49 -28.82
CA ARG A 70 -26.93 -15.50 -28.75
C ARG A 70 -27.01 -16.22 -27.39
N HIS A 71 -26.10 -15.91 -26.47
CA HIS A 71 -25.85 -16.69 -25.26
C HIS A 71 -26.36 -15.92 -24.04
N VAL A 72 -27.69 -15.86 -23.88
CA VAL A 72 -28.35 -15.13 -22.78
C VAL A 72 -27.78 -15.49 -21.40
N ARG A 73 -27.39 -16.76 -21.20
CA ARG A 73 -26.73 -17.22 -19.97
C ARG A 73 -25.42 -16.47 -19.67
N LEU A 74 -24.60 -16.17 -20.67
CA LEU A 74 -23.35 -15.42 -20.48
C LEU A 74 -23.63 -13.97 -20.09
N VAL A 75 -24.63 -13.34 -20.70
CA VAL A 75 -25.06 -11.97 -20.35
C VAL A 75 -25.52 -11.88 -18.89
N VAL A 76 -26.29 -12.86 -18.42
CA VAL A 76 -26.75 -12.92 -17.02
C VAL A 76 -25.59 -13.11 -16.05
N VAL A 77 -24.64 -14.00 -16.37
CA VAL A 77 -23.45 -14.22 -15.53
C VAL A 77 -22.56 -12.97 -15.50
N ASP A 78 -22.35 -12.33 -16.65
CA ASP A 78 -21.59 -11.06 -16.76
C ASP A 78 -22.22 -9.96 -15.90
N ALA A 79 -23.54 -9.75 -16.05
CA ALA A 79 -24.28 -8.77 -15.25
C ALA A 79 -24.21 -9.07 -13.75
N ALA A 80 -24.30 -10.34 -13.35
CA ALA A 80 -24.18 -10.74 -11.95
C ALA A 80 -22.76 -10.46 -11.38
N LEU A 81 -21.70 -10.73 -12.16
CA LEU A 81 -20.32 -10.44 -11.76
C LEU A 81 -20.06 -8.93 -11.64
N VAL A 82 -20.58 -8.13 -12.59
CA VAL A 82 -20.50 -6.66 -12.53
C VAL A 82 -21.25 -6.14 -11.30
N ALA A 83 -22.48 -6.59 -11.06
CA ALA A 83 -23.26 -6.20 -9.88
C ALA A 83 -22.54 -6.57 -8.58
N ALA A 84 -22.00 -7.79 -8.48
CA ALA A 84 -21.23 -8.24 -7.32
C ALA A 84 -19.97 -7.39 -7.13
N SER A 85 -19.25 -7.06 -8.21
CA SER A 85 -18.08 -6.17 -8.18
C SER A 85 -18.43 -4.80 -7.59
N VAL A 86 -19.53 -4.19 -8.06
CA VAL A 86 -20.00 -2.88 -7.57
C VAL A 86 -20.41 -2.95 -6.10
N VAL A 87 -21.17 -3.97 -5.69
CA VAL A 87 -21.61 -4.14 -4.30
C VAL A 87 -20.40 -4.31 -3.37
N VAL A 88 -19.46 -5.19 -3.71
CA VAL A 88 -18.25 -5.41 -2.91
C VAL A 88 -17.39 -4.15 -2.88
N GLY A 89 -17.26 -3.45 -4.00
CA GLY A 89 -16.48 -2.22 -4.09
C GLY A 89 -17.07 -1.08 -3.24
N LEU A 90 -18.40 -0.91 -3.27
CA LEU A 90 -19.11 0.05 -2.42
C LEU A 90 -19.02 -0.33 -0.95
N ALA A 91 -19.16 -1.61 -0.60
CA ALA A 91 -19.00 -2.08 0.78
C ALA A 91 -17.56 -1.86 1.28
N SER A 92 -16.56 -2.15 0.44
CA SER A 92 -15.15 -1.89 0.69
C SER A 92 -14.90 -0.40 0.94
N TRP A 93 -15.43 0.47 0.08
CA TRP A 93 -15.31 1.91 0.22
C TRP A 93 -16.00 2.43 1.49
N ALA A 94 -17.22 1.98 1.77
CA ALA A 94 -17.97 2.37 2.96
C ALA A 94 -17.22 1.94 4.24
N ARG A 95 -16.68 0.73 4.24
CA ARG A 95 -15.83 0.23 5.33
C ARG A 95 -14.56 1.07 5.50
N ALA A 96 -13.83 1.30 4.42
CA ALA A 96 -12.60 2.10 4.43
C ALA A 96 -12.87 3.55 4.86
N ARG A 97 -14.04 4.11 4.50
CA ARG A 97 -14.47 5.43 4.94
C ARG A 97 -14.75 5.48 6.44
N ARG A 98 -15.42 4.46 6.99
CA ARG A 98 -15.68 4.33 8.44
C ARG A 98 -14.40 4.14 9.25
N GLU A 99 -13.45 3.38 8.72
CA GLU A 99 -12.16 3.12 9.36
C GLU A 99 -11.12 4.24 9.09
N HIS A 100 -11.50 5.33 8.41
CA HIS A 100 -10.58 6.40 7.99
C HIS A 100 -9.33 5.88 7.25
N ARG A 101 -9.49 4.84 6.44
CA ARG A 101 -8.40 4.16 5.68
C ARG A 101 -8.54 4.32 4.17
N LEU A 102 -9.20 5.38 3.73
CA LEU A 102 -9.30 5.71 2.32
C LEU A 102 -7.90 5.99 1.76
N GLN A 103 -7.58 5.38 0.62
CA GLN A 103 -6.32 5.67 -0.08
C GLN A 103 -6.49 6.94 -0.91
N PRO A 104 -5.64 7.98 -0.72
CA PRO A 104 -5.73 9.21 -1.49
C PRO A 104 -5.38 8.94 -2.96
N GLN A 105 -6.17 9.51 -3.88
CA GLN A 105 -5.94 9.39 -5.32
C GLN A 105 -4.72 10.20 -5.78
N VAL A 106 -4.49 11.35 -5.17
CA VAL A 106 -3.32 12.20 -5.46
C VAL A 106 -2.23 11.84 -4.47
N PRO A 107 -0.99 11.52 -4.95
CA PRO A 107 0.15 11.36 -4.07
C PRO A 107 0.26 12.58 -3.15
N ARG A 108 0.27 12.34 -1.84
CA ARG A 108 0.41 13.43 -0.88
C ARG A 108 1.71 14.20 -1.15
N PRO A 109 1.73 15.53 -0.96
CA PRO A 109 2.97 16.29 -0.93
C PRO A 109 3.99 15.59 -0.02
N ARG A 110 5.28 15.60 -0.36
CA ARG A 110 6.32 14.90 0.42
C ARG A 110 6.30 15.26 1.90
N SER A 111 5.92 16.50 2.24
CA SER A 111 5.73 17.03 3.60
C SER A 111 4.58 16.39 4.39
N GLU A 112 3.61 15.78 3.71
CA GLU A 112 2.43 15.14 4.30
C GLU A 112 2.53 13.61 4.35
N THR A 113 3.63 13.04 3.85
CA THR A 113 3.91 11.61 3.99
C THR A 113 4.22 11.26 5.44
N LEU A 114 3.89 10.04 5.87
CA LEU A 114 4.21 9.57 7.23
C LEU A 114 5.72 9.66 7.52
N TRP A 115 6.54 9.58 6.47
CA TRP A 115 8.00 9.64 6.50
C TRP A 115 8.58 11.04 6.30
N ALA A 116 7.76 12.10 6.37
CA ALA A 116 8.19 13.46 6.03
C ALA A 116 9.33 13.98 6.91
N PHE A 117 9.38 13.55 8.18
CA PHE A 117 10.43 13.96 9.12
C PHE A 117 11.75 13.23 8.90
N LEU A 118 11.75 12.11 8.17
CA LEU A 118 12.96 11.37 7.87
C LEU A 118 13.70 11.99 6.68
N SER A 119 15.00 12.17 6.84
CA SER A 119 15.92 12.47 5.74
C SER A 119 15.87 11.38 4.65
N PRO A 120 16.33 11.67 3.43
CA PRO A 120 16.38 10.69 2.35
C PRO A 120 17.17 9.42 2.70
N ASP A 121 18.26 9.54 3.46
CA ASP A 121 19.10 8.41 3.82
C ASP A 121 18.52 7.57 4.94
N GLU A 122 17.88 8.20 5.94
CA GLU A 122 17.07 7.52 6.95
C GLU A 122 15.93 6.71 6.32
N ARG A 123 15.24 7.27 5.31
CA ARG A 123 14.20 6.54 4.54
C ARG A 123 14.75 5.34 3.78
N ARG A 124 15.93 5.48 3.16
CA ARG A 124 16.60 4.36 2.46
C ARG A 124 17.00 3.28 3.45
N ARG A 125 17.56 3.65 4.61
CA ARG A 125 17.93 2.73 5.70
C ARG A 125 16.71 1.98 6.23
N LEU A 126 15.65 2.70 6.59
CA LEU A 126 14.37 2.10 7.00
C LEU A 126 13.83 1.12 5.97
N THR A 127 13.88 1.48 4.67
CA THR A 127 13.45 0.58 3.59
C THR A 127 14.30 -0.68 3.49
N ARG A 128 15.63 -0.58 3.68
CA ARG A 128 16.54 -1.73 3.70
C ARG A 128 16.25 -2.65 4.90
N GLN A 129 16.02 -2.07 6.07
CA GLN A 129 15.67 -2.79 7.31
C GLN A 129 14.32 -3.50 7.18
N ILE A 130 13.26 -2.82 6.72
CA ILE A 130 11.93 -3.42 6.51
C ILE A 130 12.01 -4.57 5.48
N ARG A 131 12.83 -4.43 4.43
CA ARG A 131 13.05 -5.49 3.42
C ARG A 131 13.95 -6.63 3.92
N GLY A 132 14.48 -6.54 5.14
CA GLY A 132 15.39 -7.52 5.71
C GLY A 132 16.73 -7.61 4.97
N ARG A 133 17.19 -6.50 4.38
CA ARG A 133 18.51 -6.38 3.73
C ARG A 133 19.61 -5.88 4.66
N GLU A 134 19.22 -5.37 5.82
CA GLU A 134 20.09 -4.75 6.82
C GLU A 134 19.55 -5.12 8.21
N SER A 135 20.42 -5.29 9.20
CA SER A 135 20.02 -5.51 10.60
C SER A 135 19.29 -4.29 11.14
N VAL A 136 18.34 -4.53 12.05
CA VAL A 136 17.54 -3.46 12.65
C VAL A 136 18.27 -2.92 13.87
N ASP A 137 18.73 -1.67 13.78
CA ASP A 137 19.37 -1.00 14.92
C ASP A 137 18.37 -0.83 16.08
N ALA A 138 18.87 -0.82 17.31
CA ALA A 138 18.04 -0.72 18.51
C ALA A 138 17.11 0.51 18.49
N GLU A 139 17.61 1.66 18.04
CA GLU A 139 16.86 2.92 17.90
C GLU A 139 15.71 2.82 16.88
N TRP A 140 15.81 1.95 15.88
CA TRP A 140 14.87 1.85 14.76
C TRP A 140 13.83 0.74 14.95
N ARG A 141 13.93 -0.07 16.00
CA ARG A 141 13.07 -1.25 16.23
C ARG A 141 11.59 -0.90 16.29
N GLU A 142 11.23 0.10 17.08
CA GLU A 142 9.85 0.54 17.24
C GLU A 142 9.30 1.10 15.93
N LEU A 143 10.09 1.95 15.25
CA LEU A 143 9.72 2.51 13.97
C LEU A 143 9.48 1.41 12.92
N VAL A 144 10.36 0.40 12.83
CA VAL A 144 10.19 -0.75 11.93
C VAL A 144 8.93 -1.55 12.26
N ARG A 145 8.68 -1.85 13.56
CA ARG A 145 7.47 -2.56 14.02
C ARG A 145 6.19 -1.82 13.60
N LEU A 146 6.11 -0.52 13.88
CA LEU A 146 4.96 0.31 13.52
C LEU A 146 4.81 0.46 12.00
N SER A 147 5.92 0.59 11.27
CA SER A 147 5.91 0.63 9.80
C SER A 147 5.33 -0.63 9.18
N ILE A 148 5.71 -1.80 9.70
CA ILE A 148 5.20 -3.11 9.25
C ILE A 148 3.73 -3.25 9.65
N ALA A 149 3.36 -2.87 10.87
CA ALA A 149 1.97 -2.91 11.34
C ALA A 149 1.06 -2.03 10.46
N PHE A 150 1.49 -0.81 10.17
CA PHE A 150 0.82 0.10 9.24
C PHE A 150 0.70 -0.50 7.84
N SER A 151 1.80 -1.02 7.28
CA SER A 151 1.79 -1.64 5.94
C SER A 151 0.82 -2.83 5.87
N ARG A 152 0.79 -3.68 6.90
CA ARG A 152 -0.17 -4.81 7.00
C ARG A 152 -1.60 -4.31 7.10
N ALA A 153 -1.86 -3.30 7.91
CA ALA A 153 -3.16 -2.66 8.06
C ALA A 153 -3.68 -2.08 6.73
N THR A 154 -2.83 -1.34 6.01
CA THR A 154 -3.17 -0.79 4.69
C THR A 154 -3.38 -1.88 3.65
N ASN A 155 -2.50 -2.90 3.61
CA ASN A 155 -2.65 -4.00 2.66
C ASN A 155 -3.93 -4.81 2.94
N ARG A 156 -4.27 -5.02 4.22
CA ARG A 156 -5.54 -5.64 4.63
C ARG A 156 -6.75 -4.88 4.12
N ALA A 157 -6.72 -3.55 4.18
CA ALA A 157 -7.78 -2.69 3.68
C ALA A 157 -7.88 -2.64 2.13
N ALA A 158 -6.82 -3.02 1.41
CA ALA A 158 -6.82 -3.07 -0.06
C ALA A 158 -7.47 -4.35 -0.62
N TRP A 159 -7.46 -5.47 0.11
CA TRP A 159 -7.98 -6.75 -0.37
C TRP A 159 -9.42 -6.72 -0.89
N PRO A 160 -10.39 -6.09 -0.20
CA PRO A 160 -11.76 -6.07 -0.70
C PRO A 160 -11.89 -5.31 -2.02
N THR A 161 -11.06 -4.27 -2.23
CA THR A 161 -11.00 -3.55 -3.51
C THR A 161 -10.37 -4.41 -4.60
N LEU A 162 -9.29 -5.12 -4.31
CA LEU A 162 -8.69 -6.06 -5.26
C LEU A 162 -9.65 -7.20 -5.64
N PHE A 163 -10.43 -7.69 -4.69
CA PHE A 163 -11.45 -8.71 -4.94
C PHE A 163 -12.57 -8.19 -5.84
N SER A 164 -13.08 -6.97 -5.56
CA SER A 164 -14.03 -6.28 -6.43
C SER A 164 -13.50 -6.10 -7.86
N MET A 165 -12.23 -5.69 -8.02
CA MET A 165 -11.60 -5.62 -9.35
C MET A 165 -11.48 -7.00 -10.00
N GLY A 166 -11.13 -8.04 -9.24
CA GLY A 166 -11.05 -9.40 -9.75
C GLY A 166 -12.38 -9.90 -10.33
N LEU A 167 -13.50 -9.64 -9.66
CA LEU A 167 -14.83 -9.95 -10.17
C LEU A 167 -15.12 -9.24 -11.50
N TRP A 168 -14.72 -7.98 -11.62
CA TRP A 168 -14.87 -7.22 -12.86
C TRP A 168 -13.99 -7.79 -13.99
N TYR A 169 -12.75 -8.18 -13.70
CA TYR A 169 -11.91 -8.83 -14.71
C TYR A 169 -12.45 -10.20 -15.13
N CYS A 170 -13.09 -10.95 -14.24
CA CYS A 170 -13.80 -12.18 -14.60
C CYS A 170 -14.96 -11.91 -15.57
N ALA A 171 -15.75 -10.87 -15.31
CA ALA A 171 -16.81 -10.40 -16.21
C ALA A 171 -16.23 -10.08 -17.60
N LEU A 172 -15.19 -9.26 -17.65
CA LEU A 172 -14.52 -8.89 -18.90
C LEU A 172 -13.95 -10.10 -19.66
N ALA A 173 -13.39 -11.08 -18.95
CA ALA A 173 -12.86 -12.30 -19.55
C ALA A 173 -13.94 -13.14 -20.24
N LEU A 174 -15.20 -13.11 -19.75
CA LEU A 174 -16.31 -13.79 -20.43
C LEU A 174 -16.60 -13.20 -21.81
N VAL A 175 -16.40 -11.90 -21.98
CA VAL A 175 -16.59 -11.20 -23.25
C VAL A 175 -15.40 -11.40 -24.18
N LEU A 176 -14.18 -11.36 -23.63
CA LEU A 176 -12.97 -11.40 -24.44
C LEU A 176 -12.51 -12.82 -24.83
N GLY A 177 -12.90 -13.86 -24.10
CA GLY A 177 -12.56 -15.25 -24.41
C GLY A 177 -11.79 -15.97 -23.31
N TRP A 178 -11.66 -17.29 -23.44
CA TRP A 178 -11.11 -18.17 -22.41
C TRP A 178 -9.65 -17.85 -22.05
N GLU A 179 -8.85 -17.44 -23.03
CA GLU A 179 -7.44 -17.06 -22.86
C GLU A 179 -7.25 -15.96 -21.81
N TRP A 180 -8.23 -15.08 -21.61
CA TRP A 180 -8.15 -14.02 -20.59
C TRP A 180 -8.27 -14.55 -19.16
N PHE A 181 -8.88 -15.72 -18.94
CA PHE A 181 -8.83 -16.39 -17.64
C PHE A 181 -7.43 -16.89 -17.31
N VAL A 182 -6.63 -17.29 -18.31
CA VAL A 182 -5.23 -17.68 -18.12
C VAL A 182 -4.41 -16.46 -17.69
N VAL A 183 -4.61 -15.32 -18.36
CA VAL A 183 -3.97 -14.04 -17.99
C VAL A 183 -4.35 -13.62 -16.57
N LEU A 184 -5.64 -13.72 -16.21
CA LEU A 184 -6.13 -13.40 -14.88
C LEU A 184 -5.54 -14.36 -13.82
N GLY A 185 -5.48 -15.66 -14.11
CA GLY A 185 -4.85 -16.65 -13.26
C GLY A 185 -3.37 -16.35 -13.02
N ALA A 186 -2.63 -16.02 -14.08
CA ALA A 186 -1.23 -15.62 -13.98
C ALA A 186 -1.05 -14.35 -13.12
N LEU A 187 -1.92 -13.35 -13.28
CA LEU A 187 -1.91 -12.14 -12.44
C LEU A 187 -2.15 -12.48 -10.95
N VAL A 188 -3.12 -13.34 -10.65
CA VAL A 188 -3.40 -13.81 -9.28
C VAL A 188 -2.19 -14.54 -8.70
N VAL A 189 -1.52 -15.39 -9.47
CA VAL A 189 -0.29 -16.07 -9.04
C VAL A 189 0.81 -15.05 -8.73
N LEU A 190 1.05 -14.08 -9.62
CA LEU A 190 2.05 -13.03 -9.41
C LEU A 190 1.78 -12.20 -8.15
N LEU A 191 0.53 -11.77 -7.95
CA LEU A 191 0.12 -11.04 -6.76
C LEU A 191 0.30 -11.88 -5.48
N THR A 192 -0.03 -13.17 -5.55
CA THR A 192 0.12 -14.09 -4.43
C THR A 192 1.59 -14.31 -4.08
N VAL A 193 2.44 -14.58 -5.08
CA VAL A 193 3.89 -14.76 -4.90
C VAL A 193 4.52 -13.49 -4.36
N GLY A 194 4.21 -12.32 -4.95
CA GLY A 194 4.68 -11.03 -4.47
C GLY A 194 4.28 -10.76 -3.02
N SER A 195 3.01 -11.00 -2.68
CA SER A 195 2.49 -10.86 -1.31
C SER A 195 3.18 -11.82 -0.31
N ARG A 196 3.45 -13.06 -0.73
CA ARG A 196 4.18 -14.04 0.08
C ARG A 196 5.64 -13.64 0.31
N ILE A 197 6.34 -13.17 -0.73
CA ILE A 197 7.71 -12.67 -0.61
C ILE A 197 7.76 -11.50 0.38
N GLU A 198 6.83 -10.55 0.26
CA GLU A 198 6.80 -9.37 1.11
C GLU A 198 6.46 -9.73 2.57
N SER A 199 5.50 -10.63 2.79
CA SER A 199 5.19 -11.19 4.12
C SER A 199 6.40 -11.86 4.76
N THR A 200 7.14 -12.65 3.99
CA THR A 200 8.35 -13.34 4.45
C THR A 200 9.44 -12.35 4.85
N ARG A 201 9.61 -11.26 4.09
CA ARG A 201 10.56 -10.18 4.42
C ARG A 201 10.20 -9.49 5.73
N TRP A 202 8.93 -9.12 5.91
CA TRP A 202 8.46 -8.51 7.15
C TRP A 202 8.64 -9.42 8.37
N ASN A 203 8.31 -10.71 8.22
CA ASN A 203 8.51 -11.70 9.30
C ASN A 203 9.99 -11.94 9.62
N ARG A 204 10.89 -11.78 8.65
CA ARG A 204 12.33 -11.87 8.90
C ARG A 204 12.82 -10.67 9.71
N ALA A 205 12.41 -9.46 9.36
CA ALA A 205 12.77 -8.24 10.08
C ALA A 205 12.23 -8.24 11.51
N LEU A 206 11.01 -8.71 11.75
CA LEU A 206 10.45 -8.83 13.11
C LEU A 206 11.23 -9.85 13.95
N ARG A 207 11.54 -11.02 13.37
CA ARG A 207 12.32 -12.07 14.06
C ARG A 207 13.74 -11.63 14.41
N SER A 208 14.40 -10.82 13.58
CA SER A 208 15.72 -10.28 13.94
C SER A 208 15.66 -9.34 15.14
N ILE A 209 14.58 -8.55 15.27
CA ILE A 209 14.38 -7.69 16.44
C ILE A 209 14.18 -8.54 17.70
N GLU A 210 13.32 -9.56 17.63
CA GLU A 210 13.03 -10.47 18.75
C GLU A 210 14.28 -11.24 19.19
N ALA A 211 15.10 -11.72 18.24
CA ALA A 211 16.34 -12.43 18.54
C ALA A 211 17.36 -11.54 19.27
N ASP A 212 17.53 -10.29 18.82
CA ASP A 212 18.45 -9.36 19.47
C ASP A 212 17.97 -8.94 20.87
N GLU A 213 16.65 -8.75 21.05
CA GLU A 213 16.06 -8.47 22.38
C GLU A 213 16.30 -9.63 23.35
N ALA A 214 16.09 -10.87 22.90
CA ALA A 214 16.34 -12.07 23.71
C ALA A 214 17.83 -12.22 24.10
N ALA A 215 18.74 -11.91 23.18
CA ALA A 215 20.19 -11.93 23.45
C ALA A 215 20.61 -10.84 24.44
N SER A 216 20.05 -9.63 24.33
CA SER A 216 20.33 -8.53 25.28
C SER A 216 19.75 -8.77 26.68
N GLY A 217 18.62 -9.48 26.79
CA GLY A 217 18.00 -9.82 28.07
C GLY A 217 18.72 -10.92 28.86
N HIS A 218 19.51 -11.77 28.20
CA HIS A 218 20.28 -12.86 28.85
C HIS A 218 21.70 -12.46 29.30
N GLY A 219 22.17 -11.26 28.94
CA GLY A 219 23.53 -10.78 29.29
C GLY A 219 23.62 -9.88 30.53
N GLY A 220 22.53 -9.69 31.28
CA GLY A 220 22.44 -8.74 32.40
C GLY A 220 22.00 -9.36 33.73
N GLY A 221 22.17 -10.67 33.91
CA GLY A 221 21.89 -11.40 35.16
C GLY A 221 23.15 -11.77 35.91
#